data_AF-A0A4Y9R3C9-F1
#
_entry.id   AF-A0A4Y9R3C9-F1
#
_cell.length_a   1.000
_cell.length_b   1.000
_cell.length_c   1.000
_cell.angle_alpha   90.00
_cell.angle_beta   90.00
_cell.angle_gamma   90.00
#
_symmetry.space_group_name_H-M   'P 1'
#
loop_
_entity.id
_entity.type
_entity.pdbx_description
1 polymer ?
#
loop_
_entity_poly.entity_id
_entity_poly.type
_entity_poly.pdbx_seq_one_letter_code
_entity_poly.pdbx_strand_id
1 'polypeptide(L)'
;MDAASFSRDGVHFAADPRGALFAGLGAIVPGQRETARLWVRNDGPSPLVIRVNATQVNVDDDDYAEALSLRATTTLQPTGDLMTFATTESCFMLLGEQYIQPGAAIPITFRLTMADVDGSVAQSSTAGATVAVGLRDATSPWLDDAECDGDGAHLPVLGDPDPEPTPTTTPTPPATPEPEPTASVGPTALPAPAGASGPTAPSGDSLSSTGTDAITWLSASVALIAGGVLALLLPYRSRRRRTP
;
A
#
# COMPACT_ATOMS: atom_id res chain seq x y z
N MET A 1 23.53 -0.20 2.61
CA MET A 1 22.09 -0.42 2.87
C MET A 1 21.47 -0.75 1.54
N ASP A 2 20.73 -1.84 1.46
CA ASP A 2 19.97 -2.16 0.24
C ASP A 2 18.97 -1.03 -0.01
N ALA A 3 18.91 -0.56 -1.25
CA ALA A 3 17.98 0.48 -1.62
C ALA A 3 16.58 -0.14 -1.69
N ALA A 4 15.67 0.33 -0.84
CA ALA A 4 14.24 0.07 -1.00
C ALA A 4 13.52 1.38 -1.30
N SER A 5 12.39 1.26 -1.97
CA SER A 5 11.48 2.37 -2.18
C SER A 5 10.05 1.98 -1.88
N PHE A 6 9.25 2.99 -1.60
CA PHE A 6 7.90 2.88 -1.07
C PHE A 6 6.93 3.64 -1.95
N SER A 7 5.71 3.13 -2.08
CA SER A 7 4.67 3.75 -2.89
C SER A 7 3.29 3.55 -2.29
N ARG A 8 2.41 4.55 -2.38
CA ARG A 8 1.00 4.47 -1.97
C ARG A 8 0.09 3.94 -3.07
N ASP A 9 0.44 4.21 -4.33
CA ASP A 9 -0.35 3.88 -5.51
C ASP A 9 0.19 2.68 -6.30
N GLY A 10 1.40 2.22 -5.97
CA GLY A 10 2.09 1.14 -6.66
C GLY A 10 2.76 1.58 -7.97
N VAL A 11 2.81 2.89 -8.24
CA VAL A 11 3.36 3.47 -9.47
C VAL A 11 4.50 4.42 -9.14
N HIS A 12 4.30 5.37 -8.21
CA HIS A 12 5.30 6.36 -7.83
C HIS A 12 6.04 5.91 -6.58
N PHE A 13 7.31 5.57 -6.75
CA PHE A 13 8.17 5.07 -5.69
C PHE A 13 9.15 6.14 -5.22
N ALA A 14 9.30 6.27 -3.90
CA ALA A 14 10.26 7.15 -3.25
C ALA A 14 11.02 6.40 -2.15
N ALA A 15 12.27 6.79 -1.89
CA ALA A 15 13.08 6.16 -0.84
C ALA A 15 12.49 6.39 0.57
N ASP A 16 11.79 7.50 0.77
CA ASP A 16 11.19 7.90 2.03
C ASP A 16 9.70 8.20 1.82
N PRO A 17 8.78 7.34 2.31
CA PRO A 17 7.36 7.58 2.16
C PRO A 17 6.90 8.64 3.15
N ARG A 18 6.15 9.64 2.65
CA ARG A 18 5.61 10.72 3.47
C ARG A 18 4.15 10.48 3.88
N GLY A 19 3.76 11.21 4.93
CA GLY A 19 2.37 11.27 5.42
C GLY A 19 1.91 10.02 6.18
N ALA A 20 0.73 10.13 6.77
CA ALA A 20 0.11 9.05 7.51
C ALA A 20 -0.42 7.93 6.58
N LEU A 21 -0.47 6.71 7.10
CA LEU A 21 -0.99 5.54 6.40
C LEU A 21 -2.48 5.68 6.06
N PHE A 22 -3.27 6.18 7.00
CA PHE A 22 -4.68 6.50 6.84
C PHE A 22 -4.90 8.02 6.84
N ALA A 23 -4.13 8.72 6.01
CA ALA A 23 -4.22 10.17 5.89
C ALA A 23 -5.63 10.62 5.49
N GLY A 24 -6.14 11.66 6.15
CA GLY A 24 -7.45 12.25 5.83
C GLY A 24 -8.65 11.41 6.27
N LEU A 25 -8.46 10.41 7.13
CA LEU A 25 -9.56 9.58 7.63
C LEU A 25 -10.60 10.37 8.44
N GLY A 26 -10.18 11.44 9.11
CA GLY A 26 -11.02 12.17 10.06
C GLY A 26 -11.30 11.32 11.30
N ALA A 27 -12.56 11.25 11.73
CA ALA A 27 -12.97 10.41 12.85
C ALA A 27 -13.31 9.00 12.38
N ILE A 28 -12.81 7.99 13.09
CA ILE A 28 -13.29 6.61 12.94
C ILE A 28 -14.52 6.41 13.84
N VAL A 29 -15.56 5.77 13.31
CA VAL A 29 -16.82 5.52 14.04
C VAL A 29 -16.99 4.03 14.35
N PRO A 30 -17.80 3.66 15.36
CA PRO A 30 -18.05 2.26 15.70
C PRO A 30 -18.46 1.40 14.50
N GLY A 31 -17.85 0.21 14.38
CA GLY A 31 -18.06 -0.71 13.26
C GLY A 31 -17.37 -0.32 11.93
N GLN A 32 -16.75 0.86 11.84
CA GLN A 32 -16.03 1.30 10.65
C GLN A 32 -14.78 0.46 10.40
N ARG A 33 -14.48 0.25 9.13
CA ARG A 33 -13.29 -0.46 8.66
C ARG A 33 -12.65 0.31 7.53
N GLU A 34 -11.35 0.49 7.65
CA GLU A 34 -10.57 1.29 6.72
C GLU A 34 -9.36 0.52 6.25
N THR A 35 -9.03 0.69 4.97
CA THR A 35 -7.94 -0.06 4.34
C THR A 35 -6.97 0.89 3.64
N ALA A 36 -5.70 0.74 3.95
CA ALA A 36 -4.61 1.44 3.28
C ALA A 36 -3.64 0.43 2.66
N ARG A 37 -2.89 0.88 1.65
CA ARG A 37 -1.85 0.08 1.01
C ARG A 37 -0.53 0.81 1.01
N LEU A 38 0.54 0.04 1.22
CA LEU A 38 1.91 0.48 1.02
C LEU A 38 2.61 -0.57 0.18
N TRP A 39 3.16 -0.16 -0.95
CA TRP A 39 4.02 -0.98 -1.77
C TRP A 39 5.46 -0.80 -1.31
N VAL A 40 6.17 -1.90 -1.18
CA VAL A 40 7.61 -1.92 -0.91
C VAL A 40 8.29 -2.57 -2.09
N ARG A 41 9.26 -1.88 -2.69
CA ARG A 41 10.08 -2.39 -3.79
C ARG A 41 11.51 -2.53 -3.36
N ASN A 42 12.13 -3.63 -3.74
CA ASN A 42 13.56 -3.84 -3.58
C ASN A 42 14.30 -3.27 -4.81
N ASP A 43 14.96 -2.13 -4.65
CA ASP A 43 15.79 -1.50 -5.69
C ASP A 43 17.26 -1.97 -5.63
N GLY A 44 17.60 -2.80 -4.65
CA GLY A 44 18.92 -3.38 -4.46
C GLY A 44 19.19 -4.59 -5.38
N PRO A 45 20.47 -5.02 -5.47
CA PRO A 45 20.88 -6.17 -6.27
C PRO A 45 20.68 -7.52 -5.56
N SER A 46 20.45 -7.52 -4.24
CA SER A 46 20.30 -8.71 -3.40
C SER A 46 18.86 -8.89 -2.93
N PRO A 47 18.40 -10.13 -2.64
CA PRO A 47 17.09 -10.33 -2.03
C PRO A 47 16.96 -9.61 -0.69
N LEU A 48 15.81 -8.97 -0.48
CA LEU A 48 15.47 -8.19 0.70
C LEU A 48 14.45 -8.97 1.55
N VAL A 49 14.60 -8.93 2.86
CA VAL A 49 13.60 -9.39 3.82
C VAL A 49 12.99 -8.17 4.50
N ILE A 50 11.66 -8.14 4.58
CA ILE A 50 10.95 -7.10 5.30
C ILE A 50 10.15 -7.68 6.45
N ARG A 51 9.94 -6.88 7.49
CA ARG A 51 8.99 -7.11 8.59
C ARG A 51 8.19 -5.83 8.83
N VAL A 52 7.01 -5.96 9.41
CA VAL A 52 6.18 -4.79 9.72
C VAL A 52 5.76 -4.85 11.17
N ASN A 53 6.11 -3.78 11.89
CA ASN A 53 5.83 -3.62 13.30
C ASN A 53 5.00 -2.35 13.53
N ALA A 54 4.21 -2.35 14.58
CA ALA A 54 3.57 -1.16 15.13
C ALA A 54 4.32 -0.74 16.40
N THR A 55 4.69 0.53 16.49
CA THR A 55 5.42 1.13 17.61
C THR A 55 4.74 2.43 18.03
N GLN A 56 5.22 3.03 19.12
CA GLN A 56 4.77 4.36 19.59
C GLN A 56 3.24 4.46 19.73
N VAL A 57 2.64 3.40 20.26
CA VAL A 57 1.19 3.31 20.46
C VAL A 57 0.81 4.24 21.60
N ASN A 58 -0.13 5.15 21.34
CA ASN A 58 -0.71 6.00 22.36
C ASN A 58 -2.22 6.09 22.18
N VAL A 59 -2.95 6.00 23.30
CA VAL A 59 -4.39 6.20 23.34
C VAL A 59 -4.70 6.96 24.63
N ASP A 60 -5.71 7.83 24.60
CA ASP A 60 -6.14 8.63 25.75
C ASP A 60 -7.29 7.99 26.56
N ASP A 61 -7.86 6.89 26.06
CA ASP A 61 -9.00 6.18 26.63
C ASP A 61 -8.85 4.65 26.46
N ASP A 62 -8.98 3.91 27.55
CA ASP A 62 -8.76 2.46 27.57
C ASP A 62 -9.84 1.70 26.77
N ASP A 63 -11.11 2.12 26.86
CA ASP A 63 -12.20 1.47 26.12
C ASP A 63 -12.02 1.68 24.60
N TYR A 64 -11.54 2.86 24.19
CA TYR A 64 -11.17 3.11 22.80
C TYR A 64 -9.97 2.27 22.35
N ALA A 65 -8.99 2.08 23.22
CA ALA A 65 -7.80 1.27 22.94
C ALA A 65 -8.16 -0.21 22.70
N GLU A 66 -9.14 -0.74 23.45
CA GLU A 66 -9.66 -2.10 23.26
C GLU A 66 -10.51 -2.23 21.98
N ALA A 67 -11.26 -1.17 21.64
CA ALA A 67 -12.13 -1.16 20.47
C ALA A 67 -11.36 -0.99 19.15
N LEU A 68 -10.19 -0.35 19.16
CA LEU A 68 -9.41 -0.08 17.96
C LEU A 68 -8.40 -1.21 17.68
N SER A 69 -8.34 -1.65 16.43
CA SER A 69 -7.41 -2.70 16.01
C SER A 69 -6.77 -2.42 14.66
N LEU A 70 -5.51 -2.86 14.52
CA LEU A 70 -4.70 -2.74 13.30
C LEU A 70 -4.18 -4.12 12.89
N ARG A 71 -4.20 -4.39 11.58
CA ARG A 71 -3.63 -5.60 10.99
C ARG A 71 -2.90 -5.26 9.70
N ALA A 72 -1.77 -5.91 9.44
CA ALA A 72 -1.10 -5.91 8.14
C ALA A 72 -1.21 -7.28 7.47
N THR A 73 -1.27 -7.32 6.13
CA THR A 73 -1.35 -8.55 5.34
C THR A 73 -0.64 -8.40 4.00
N THR A 74 -0.21 -9.51 3.42
CA THR A 74 0.28 -9.59 2.04
C THR A 74 -0.45 -10.70 1.30
N THR A 75 -0.18 -10.86 0.00
CA THR A 75 -0.66 -12.00 -0.78
C THR A 75 -0.09 -13.34 -0.29
N LEU A 76 1.10 -13.33 0.31
CA LEU A 76 1.78 -14.52 0.83
C LEU A 76 1.36 -14.85 2.26
N GLN A 77 1.07 -13.82 3.06
CA GLN A 77 0.58 -13.95 4.43
C GLN A 77 -0.79 -13.22 4.55
N PRO A 78 -1.88 -13.87 4.11
CA PRO A 78 -3.22 -13.28 4.15
C PRO A 78 -3.80 -13.19 5.56
N THR A 79 -3.21 -13.90 6.52
CA THR A 79 -3.54 -13.88 7.94
C THR A 79 -2.36 -13.30 8.71
N GLY A 80 -2.26 -11.97 8.75
CA GLY A 80 -1.39 -11.28 9.68
C GLY A 80 -2.00 -11.21 11.08
N ASP A 81 -1.16 -10.93 12.06
CA ASP A 81 -1.57 -10.81 13.45
C ASP A 81 -2.40 -9.54 13.67
N LEU A 82 -3.33 -9.63 14.62
CA LEU A 82 -4.19 -8.50 14.98
C LEU A 82 -3.62 -7.82 16.21
N MET A 83 -3.27 -6.56 16.06
CA MET A 83 -2.91 -5.70 17.17
C MET A 83 -4.15 -4.95 17.67
N THR A 84 -4.38 -4.95 18.97
CA THR A 84 -5.28 -4.00 19.64
C THR A 84 -4.47 -2.82 20.17
N PHE A 85 -5.06 -1.63 20.22
CA PHE A 85 -4.34 -0.46 20.73
C PHE A 85 -4.17 -0.48 22.27
N ALA A 86 -4.90 -1.35 22.97
CA ALA A 86 -4.71 -1.65 24.39
C ALA A 86 -3.45 -2.49 24.71
N THR A 87 -2.58 -2.75 23.73
CA THR A 87 -1.34 -3.51 23.95
C THR A 87 -0.37 -2.77 24.87
N THR A 88 0.29 -3.50 25.76
CA THR A 88 1.40 -2.97 26.58
C THR A 88 2.75 -3.11 25.90
N GLU A 89 2.81 -3.78 24.76
CA GLU A 89 4.04 -3.96 24.00
C GLU A 89 4.41 -2.66 23.30
N SER A 90 5.63 -2.17 23.51
CA SER A 90 6.15 -0.99 22.83
C SER A 90 6.36 -1.22 21.32
N CYS A 91 6.32 -2.49 20.91
CA CYS A 91 6.57 -2.95 19.55
C CYS A 91 5.84 -4.25 19.28
N PHE A 92 4.83 -4.19 18.43
CA PHE A 92 3.98 -5.33 18.09
C PHE A 92 4.22 -5.74 16.64
N MET A 93 4.51 -7.02 16.39
CA MET A 93 4.71 -7.52 15.03
C MET A 93 3.37 -7.73 14.31
N LEU A 94 3.11 -6.92 13.28
CA LEU A 94 1.90 -7.03 12.45
C LEU A 94 2.08 -8.04 11.31
N LEU A 95 3.29 -8.11 10.77
CA LEU A 95 3.64 -8.98 9.64
C LEU A 95 5.05 -9.55 9.86
N GLY A 96 5.15 -10.88 9.79
CA GLY A 96 6.42 -11.59 9.83
C GLY A 96 7.26 -11.39 8.56
N GLU A 97 8.35 -12.13 8.47
CA GLU A 97 9.31 -12.02 7.37
C GLU A 97 8.68 -12.22 5.98
N GLN A 98 8.88 -11.25 5.08
CA GLN A 98 8.53 -11.38 3.67
C GLN A 98 9.78 -11.19 2.82
N TYR A 99 10.00 -12.08 1.85
CA TYR A 99 11.12 -12.02 0.94
C TYR A 99 10.74 -11.30 -0.36
N ILE A 100 11.57 -10.36 -0.79
CA ILE A 100 11.40 -9.55 -1.99
C ILE A 100 12.64 -9.70 -2.87
N GLN A 101 12.47 -10.26 -4.06
CA GLN A 101 13.56 -10.40 -5.03
C GLN A 101 14.00 -9.02 -5.57
N PRO A 102 15.25 -8.90 -6.06
CA PRO A 102 15.72 -7.68 -6.73
C PRO A 102 14.74 -7.20 -7.82
N GLY A 103 14.37 -5.92 -7.78
CA GLY A 103 13.43 -5.28 -8.70
C GLY A 103 11.95 -5.63 -8.47
N ALA A 104 11.62 -6.55 -7.57
CA ALA A 104 10.24 -6.91 -7.26
C ALA A 104 9.62 -5.93 -6.26
N ALA A 105 8.30 -5.77 -6.34
CA ALA A 105 7.50 -5.02 -5.40
C ALA A 105 6.40 -5.89 -4.79
N ILE A 106 6.13 -5.71 -3.50
CA ILE A 106 5.03 -6.38 -2.81
C ILE A 106 4.08 -5.34 -2.20
N PRO A 107 2.75 -5.52 -2.34
CA PRO A 107 1.78 -4.70 -1.63
C PRO A 107 1.57 -5.23 -0.22
N ILE A 108 1.65 -4.33 0.76
CA ILE A 108 1.24 -4.55 2.14
C ILE A 108 -0.11 -3.86 2.33
N THR A 109 -1.12 -4.62 2.70
CA THR A 109 -2.46 -4.10 2.97
C THR A 109 -2.67 -4.00 4.47
N PHE A 110 -2.95 -2.78 4.93
CA PHE A 110 -3.25 -2.47 6.31
C PHE A 110 -4.73 -2.27 6.47
N ARG A 111 -5.28 -2.81 7.56
CA ARG A 111 -6.69 -2.62 7.92
C ARG A 111 -6.79 -2.09 9.33
N LEU A 112 -7.38 -0.91 9.46
CA LEU A 112 -7.81 -0.32 10.72
C LEU A 112 -9.29 -0.68 10.93
N THR A 113 -9.67 -1.05 12.13
CA THR A 113 -11.06 -1.40 12.45
C THR A 113 -11.40 -0.90 13.84
N MET A 114 -12.54 -0.22 13.94
CA MET A 114 -13.17 0.08 15.21
C MET A 114 -14.26 -0.97 15.47
N ALA A 115 -14.22 -1.59 16.63
CA ALA A 115 -15.27 -2.50 17.09
C ALA A 115 -16.62 -1.77 17.13
N ASP A 116 -17.70 -2.55 17.10
CA ASP A 116 -19.03 -2.02 17.36
C ASP A 116 -19.15 -1.83 18.88
N VAL A 117 -19.23 -0.58 19.31
CA VAL A 117 -19.31 -0.18 20.72
C VAL A 117 -20.56 0.64 20.95
N ASP A 118 -21.23 0.39 22.07
CA ASP A 118 -22.51 1.02 22.39
C ASP A 118 -22.34 2.41 23.05
N GLY A 119 -23.33 3.27 22.86
CA GLY A 119 -23.49 4.49 23.63
C GLY A 119 -22.42 5.55 23.35
N SER A 120 -21.81 6.07 24.42
CA SER A 120 -20.80 7.13 24.38
C SER A 120 -19.37 6.63 24.58
N VAL A 121 -19.16 5.32 24.52
CA VAL A 121 -17.82 4.73 24.62
C VAL A 121 -16.93 5.28 23.51
N ALA A 122 -15.68 5.62 23.85
CA ALA A 122 -14.66 6.13 22.92
C ALA A 122 -15.02 7.42 22.17
N GLN A 123 -16.03 8.18 22.60
CA GLN A 123 -16.38 9.43 21.95
C GLN A 123 -15.33 10.50 22.22
N SER A 124 -14.86 11.15 21.14
CA SER A 124 -13.84 12.19 21.18
C SER A 124 -12.46 11.73 21.69
N SER A 125 -12.23 10.42 21.73
CA SER A 125 -10.94 9.83 22.06
C SER A 125 -9.97 9.90 20.88
N THR A 126 -8.69 9.89 21.18
CA THR A 126 -7.60 9.94 20.20
C THR A 126 -6.67 8.75 20.37
N ALA A 127 -6.20 8.23 19.24
CA ALA A 127 -5.22 7.17 19.19
C ALA A 127 -4.15 7.49 18.16
N GLY A 128 -2.96 6.98 18.37
CA GLY A 128 -1.85 7.04 17.44
C GLY A 128 -0.99 5.79 17.55
N ALA A 129 -0.29 5.51 16.46
CA ALA A 129 0.73 4.48 16.37
C ALA A 129 1.61 4.82 15.16
N THR A 130 2.82 4.28 15.13
CA THR A 130 3.73 4.36 13.99
C THR A 130 3.91 2.95 13.44
N VAL A 131 3.75 2.79 12.12
CA VAL A 131 4.13 1.56 11.43
C VAL A 131 5.59 1.68 11.01
N ALA A 132 6.41 0.77 11.50
CA ALA A 132 7.80 0.61 11.10
C ALA A 132 7.93 -0.56 10.13
N VAL A 133 8.47 -0.31 8.93
CA VAL A 133 8.83 -1.35 7.96
C VAL A 133 10.31 -1.60 8.07
N GLY A 134 10.70 -2.63 8.81
CA GLY A 134 12.09 -3.05 8.93
C GLY A 134 12.58 -3.69 7.63
N LEU A 135 13.78 -3.33 7.18
CA LEU A 135 14.37 -3.81 5.94
C LEU A 135 15.72 -4.48 6.23
N ARG A 136 16.02 -5.56 5.52
CA ARG A 136 17.31 -6.25 5.68
C ARG A 136 17.71 -7.07 4.47
N ASP A 137 19.01 -7.18 4.22
CA ASP A 137 19.54 -8.20 3.32
C ASP A 137 19.16 -9.61 3.82
N ALA A 138 18.72 -10.48 2.91
CA ALA A 138 18.23 -11.83 3.23
C ALA A 138 19.29 -12.78 3.78
N THR A 139 20.58 -12.48 3.62
CA THR A 139 21.68 -13.30 4.15
C THR A 139 22.10 -12.89 5.56
N SER A 140 21.59 -11.76 6.05
CA SER A 140 21.93 -11.25 7.37
C SER A 140 20.96 -11.80 8.44
N PRO A 141 21.41 -12.19 9.65
CA PRO A 141 20.56 -12.78 10.72
C PRO A 141 19.87 -11.74 11.59
N TRP A 142 18.54 -11.77 11.78
CA TRP A 142 17.85 -10.73 12.57
C TRP A 142 18.46 -10.62 13.97
N LEU A 143 18.66 -9.40 14.45
CA LEU A 143 19.05 -9.14 15.84
C LEU A 143 17.77 -8.78 16.59
N ASP A 144 17.52 -9.47 17.70
CA ASP A 144 16.25 -9.41 18.44
C ASP A 144 15.88 -7.97 18.84
N ASP A 145 16.87 -7.10 19.08
CA ASP A 145 16.65 -5.72 19.53
C ASP A 145 16.42 -4.71 18.39
N ALA A 146 16.74 -5.06 17.14
CA ALA A 146 16.68 -4.14 15.99
C ALA A 146 15.31 -4.14 15.28
N GLU A 147 14.36 -4.93 15.77
CA GLU A 147 13.08 -5.14 15.10
C GLU A 147 12.20 -3.88 15.14
N CYS A 148 12.31 -3.08 16.19
CA CYS A 148 11.39 -1.96 16.46
C CYS A 148 11.90 -0.60 15.99
N ASP A 149 13.23 -0.46 15.92
CA ASP A 149 13.92 0.76 15.47
C ASP A 149 14.49 0.61 14.05
N GLY A 150 13.98 -0.36 13.28
CA GLY A 150 14.56 -0.77 12.00
C GLY A 150 14.85 0.41 11.05
N ASP A 151 15.94 0.30 10.29
CA ASP A 151 16.48 1.31 9.35
C ASP A 151 15.58 1.60 8.12
N GLY A 152 14.32 1.17 8.13
CA GLY A 152 13.40 1.36 7.02
C GLY A 152 12.46 2.54 7.19
N ALA A 153 11.22 2.39 6.71
CA ALA A 153 10.24 3.46 6.73
C ALA A 153 9.44 3.49 8.03
N HIS A 154 9.20 4.69 8.54
CA HIS A 154 8.37 4.95 9.72
C HIS A 154 7.22 5.84 9.32
N LEU A 155 6.00 5.30 9.35
CA LEU A 155 4.80 6.01 8.90
C LEU A 155 3.80 6.10 10.06
N PRO A 156 3.36 7.31 10.45
CA PRO A 156 2.23 7.45 11.35
C PRO A 156 1.02 6.68 10.80
N VAL A 157 0.31 5.92 11.64
CA VAL A 157 -0.91 5.23 11.24
C VAL A 157 -2.00 6.24 10.95
N LEU A 158 -2.21 7.16 11.90
CA LEU A 158 -3.17 8.26 11.84
C LEU A 158 -2.41 9.58 11.74
N GLY A 159 -2.99 10.53 11.02
CA GLY A 159 -2.44 11.87 10.89
C GLY A 159 -3.20 12.67 9.85
N ASP A 160 -2.94 13.98 9.86
CA ASP A 160 -3.48 14.89 8.86
C ASP A 160 -2.99 14.52 7.46
N PRO A 161 -3.79 14.80 6.41
CA PRO A 161 -3.29 14.71 5.05
C PRO A 161 -2.00 15.52 4.92
N ASP A 162 -0.98 14.93 4.28
CA ASP A 162 0.25 15.65 3.94
C ASP A 162 -0.17 16.93 3.21
N PRO A 163 0.24 18.13 3.66
CA PRO A 163 -0.13 19.37 3.00
C PRO A 163 0.11 19.23 1.49
N GLU A 164 -0.94 19.43 0.71
CA GLU A 164 -0.86 19.38 -0.74
C GLU A 164 0.33 20.25 -1.16
N PRO A 165 1.28 19.74 -1.97
CA PRO A 165 2.47 20.49 -2.33
C PRO A 165 2.02 21.82 -2.88
N THR A 166 2.36 22.91 -2.19
CA THR A 166 1.99 24.26 -2.63
C THR A 166 2.43 24.35 -4.09
N PRO A 167 1.52 24.62 -5.04
CA PRO A 167 1.86 24.59 -6.44
C PRO A 167 3.04 25.54 -6.61
N THR A 168 4.19 24.98 -6.99
CA THR A 168 5.35 25.81 -7.28
C THR A 168 4.91 26.65 -8.45
N THR A 169 4.69 27.95 -8.22
CA THR A 169 4.37 28.88 -9.29
C THR A 169 5.45 28.71 -10.33
N THR A 170 5.10 28.09 -11.45
CA THR A 170 6.03 27.96 -12.58
C THR A 170 6.51 29.38 -12.84
N PRO A 171 7.82 29.64 -12.77
CA PRO A 171 8.32 31.00 -12.97
C PRO A 171 7.75 31.47 -14.30
N THR A 172 6.98 32.56 -14.26
CA THR A 172 6.48 33.18 -15.47
C THR A 172 7.67 33.34 -16.40
N PRO A 173 7.66 32.72 -17.59
CA PRO A 173 8.79 32.82 -18.49
C PRO A 173 9.11 34.30 -18.68
N PRO A 174 10.39 34.70 -18.63
CA PRO A 174 10.77 36.09 -18.85
C PRO A 174 10.11 36.55 -20.14
N ALA A 175 9.41 37.69 -20.07
CA ALA A 175 8.67 38.25 -21.19
C ALA A 175 9.56 38.15 -22.44
N THR A 176 9.06 37.45 -23.47
CA THR A 176 9.74 37.41 -24.76
C THR A 176 9.90 38.86 -25.20
N PRO A 177 11.13 39.32 -25.52
CA PRO A 177 11.34 40.70 -25.94
C PRO A 177 10.38 41.00 -27.10
N GLU A 178 9.65 42.11 -26.96
CA GLU A 178 8.74 42.61 -27.98
C GLU A 178 9.50 42.73 -29.30
N PRO A 179 9.05 42.09 -30.40
CA PRO A 179 9.77 42.12 -31.66
C PRO A 179 9.84 43.56 -32.16
N GLU A 180 11.05 44.02 -32.45
CA GLU A 180 11.29 45.30 -33.11
C GLU A 180 10.48 45.36 -34.43
N PRO A 181 9.73 46.45 -34.70
CA PRO A 181 8.81 46.52 -35.82
C PRO A 181 9.54 46.29 -37.14
N THR A 182 9.34 45.11 -37.71
CA THR A 182 9.87 44.76 -39.03
C THR A 182 9.08 45.54 -40.08
N ALA A 183 9.78 46.37 -40.86
CA ALA A 183 9.20 47.11 -41.97
C ALA A 183 8.47 46.15 -42.93
N SER A 184 7.20 46.47 -43.20
CA SER A 184 6.32 45.74 -44.10
C SER A 184 6.89 45.77 -45.53
N VAL A 185 7.47 44.65 -45.97
CA VAL A 185 7.80 44.42 -47.38
C VAL A 185 6.57 43.87 -48.08
N GLY A 186 6.24 44.48 -49.23
CA GLY A 186 5.00 44.29 -49.97
C GLY A 186 4.71 42.87 -50.46
N PRO A 187 3.45 42.61 -50.84
CA PRO A 187 2.95 41.27 -51.14
C PRO A 187 3.63 40.68 -52.38
N THR A 188 4.37 39.59 -52.18
CA THR A 188 4.81 38.70 -53.26
C THR A 188 3.69 37.70 -53.55
N ALA A 189 3.25 37.65 -54.80
CA ALA A 189 2.18 36.77 -55.27
C ALA A 189 2.52 35.29 -55.07
N LEU A 190 1.55 34.55 -54.52
CA LEU A 190 1.60 33.11 -54.24
C LEU A 190 1.35 32.30 -55.54
N PRO A 191 2.19 31.33 -55.91
CA PRO A 191 1.88 30.40 -56.99
C PRO A 191 0.85 29.35 -56.54
N ALA A 192 -0.04 29.02 -57.48
CA ALA A 192 -1.15 28.09 -57.31
C ALA A 192 -0.66 26.64 -57.08
N PRO A 193 -1.21 25.91 -56.09
CA PRO A 193 -0.94 24.48 -55.94
C PRO A 193 -1.77 23.66 -56.94
N ALA A 194 -1.07 22.82 -57.70
CA ALA A 194 -1.64 21.77 -58.52
C ALA A 194 -2.20 20.63 -57.64
N GLY A 195 -3.33 20.08 -58.05
CA GLY A 195 -4.11 19.11 -57.30
C GLY A 195 -3.42 17.79 -57.02
N ALA A 196 -3.86 17.15 -55.93
CA ALA A 196 -3.69 15.73 -55.70
C ALA A 196 -5.01 15.18 -55.15
N SER A 197 -5.64 14.33 -55.95
CA SER A 197 -6.79 13.52 -55.59
C SER A 197 -6.37 12.42 -54.61
N GLY A 198 -7.17 12.18 -53.58
CA GLY A 198 -6.99 11.08 -52.63
C GLY A 198 -8.32 10.65 -52.03
N PRO A 199 -8.52 9.35 -51.74
CA PRO A 199 -9.81 8.69 -51.82
C PRO A 199 -10.72 8.87 -50.61
N THR A 200 -12.01 8.82 -50.91
CA THR A 200 -13.16 8.69 -50.01
C THR A 200 -12.97 7.53 -49.02
N ALA A 201 -12.97 7.83 -47.72
CA ALA A 201 -13.07 6.83 -46.66
C ALA A 201 -14.52 6.77 -46.13
N PRO A 202 -15.08 5.56 -45.94
CA PRO A 202 -16.47 5.39 -45.52
C PRO A 202 -16.67 5.71 -44.04
N SER A 203 -17.78 6.40 -43.77
CA SER A 203 -18.40 6.52 -42.46
C SER A 203 -18.85 5.15 -41.98
N GLY A 204 -18.17 4.63 -40.97
CA GLY A 204 -18.50 3.37 -40.29
C GLY A 204 -18.80 3.64 -38.82
N ASP A 205 -20.08 3.77 -38.51
CA ASP A 205 -20.62 3.59 -37.17
C ASP A 205 -20.15 2.25 -36.60
N SER A 206 -19.52 2.27 -35.43
CA SER A 206 -19.38 1.08 -34.59
C SER A 206 -19.21 1.52 -33.14
N LEU A 207 -20.34 1.64 -32.47
CA LEU A 207 -20.47 1.60 -31.02
C LEU A 207 -19.96 0.22 -30.56
N SER A 208 -18.78 0.16 -29.95
CA SER A 208 -18.31 -1.05 -29.28
C SER A 208 -19.13 -1.26 -28.00
N SER A 209 -20.19 -2.04 -28.15
CA SER A 209 -20.85 -2.82 -27.12
C SER A 209 -19.83 -3.75 -26.44
N THR A 210 -19.48 -3.47 -25.19
CA THR A 210 -18.86 -4.44 -24.28
C THR A 210 -19.81 -4.74 -23.12
N GLY A 211 -20.99 -5.25 -23.49
CA GLY A 211 -21.85 -6.03 -22.59
C GLY A 211 -21.50 -7.50 -22.69
N THR A 212 -21.48 -8.17 -21.52
CA THR A 212 -21.55 -9.62 -21.30
C THR A 212 -20.39 -10.49 -21.81
N ASP A 213 -19.50 -10.87 -20.89
CA ASP A 213 -19.34 -12.28 -20.51
C ASP A 213 -18.60 -12.38 -19.17
N ALA A 214 -19.35 -12.10 -18.11
CA ALA A 214 -19.10 -12.70 -16.81
C ALA A 214 -19.70 -14.11 -16.83
N ILE A 215 -19.05 -15.05 -16.14
CA ILE A 215 -19.47 -16.45 -15.90
C ILE A 215 -18.82 -17.46 -16.85
N THR A 216 -17.62 -17.89 -16.51
CA THR A 216 -17.23 -19.31 -16.38
C THR A 216 -15.98 -19.35 -15.49
N TRP A 217 -15.69 -20.50 -14.86
CA TRP A 217 -14.63 -20.74 -13.85
C TRP A 217 -15.03 -20.62 -12.38
N LEU A 218 -16.08 -21.35 -12.00
CA LEU A 218 -16.28 -21.85 -10.64
C LEU A 218 -16.56 -23.36 -10.69
N SER A 219 -15.52 -24.18 -10.81
CA SER A 219 -15.61 -25.62 -10.47
C SER A 219 -14.25 -26.33 -10.56
N ALA A 220 -13.37 -26.16 -9.56
CA ALA A 220 -12.26 -27.12 -9.35
C ALA A 220 -11.58 -27.02 -7.96
N SER A 221 -12.31 -26.91 -6.83
CA SER A 221 -11.65 -26.90 -5.51
C SER A 221 -12.47 -27.58 -4.39
N VAL A 222 -12.96 -28.81 -4.61
CA VAL A 222 -13.65 -29.59 -3.55
C VAL A 222 -12.97 -30.93 -3.22
N ALA A 223 -11.85 -31.31 -3.86
CA ALA A 223 -11.23 -32.63 -3.65
C ALA A 223 -10.03 -32.69 -2.68
N LEU A 224 -9.58 -31.59 -2.06
CA LEU A 224 -8.32 -31.56 -1.28
C LEU A 224 -8.45 -31.31 0.22
N ILE A 225 -9.66 -31.25 0.79
CA ILE A 225 -9.84 -31.03 2.24
C ILE A 225 -10.04 -32.36 3.00
N ALA A 226 -10.47 -33.44 2.35
CA ALA A 226 -10.68 -34.73 3.02
C ALA A 226 -9.40 -35.56 3.26
N GLY A 227 -8.31 -35.29 2.52
CA GLY A 227 -7.06 -36.07 2.63
C GLY A 227 -6.08 -35.57 3.71
N GLY A 228 -6.06 -34.27 4.00
CA GLY A 228 -5.04 -33.66 4.88
C GLY A 228 -5.26 -33.92 6.37
N VAL A 229 -6.52 -34.06 6.81
CA VAL A 229 -6.84 -34.24 8.24
C VAL A 229 -6.50 -35.66 8.73
N LEU A 230 -6.54 -36.67 7.85
CA LEU A 230 -6.27 -38.06 8.25
C LEU A 230 -4.76 -38.35 8.45
N ALA A 231 -3.87 -37.62 7.75
CA ALA A 231 -2.43 -37.81 7.88
C ALA A 231 -1.85 -37.25 9.19
N LEU A 232 -2.48 -36.22 9.78
CA LEU A 232 -2.03 -35.61 11.04
C LEU A 232 -2.46 -36.38 12.29
N LEU A 233 -3.51 -37.21 12.21
CA LEU A 233 -4.00 -37.98 13.37
C LEU A 233 -3.25 -39.30 13.60
N LEU A 234 -2.53 -39.82 12.60
CA LEU A 234 -1.81 -41.09 12.72
C LEU A 234 -0.55 -41.05 13.61
N PRO A 235 0.29 -40.00 13.61
CA PRO A 235 1.47 -39.97 14.48
C PRO A 235 1.16 -39.60 15.95
N TYR A 236 0.00 -39.01 16.27
CA TYR A 236 -0.31 -38.61 17.65
C TYR A 236 -0.65 -39.80 18.56
N ARG A 237 -1.18 -40.90 18.00
CA ARG A 237 -1.62 -42.06 18.80
C ARG A 237 -0.51 -43.00 19.24
N SER A 238 0.68 -42.93 18.63
CA SER A 238 1.79 -43.84 18.94
C SER A 238 2.63 -43.40 20.15
N ARG A 239 2.58 -42.11 20.55
CA ARG A 239 3.38 -41.59 21.67
C ARG A 239 2.80 -41.86 23.07
N ARG A 240 1.55 -42.33 23.18
CA ARG A 240 0.89 -42.58 24.49
C ARG A 240 1.12 -43.97 25.11
N ARG A 241 1.95 -44.82 24.50
CA ARG A 241 2.17 -46.22 24.97
C ARG A 241 3.57 -46.53 25.49
N ARG A 242 4.37 -45.52 25.86
CA ARG A 242 5.68 -45.77 26.47
C ARG A 242 5.96 -44.82 27.63
N THR A 243 5.45 -45.20 28.80
CA THR A 243 6.11 -44.94 30.08
C THR A 243 5.70 -46.06 31.05
N PRO A 244 6.63 -46.96 31.41
CA PRO A 244 6.50 -47.86 32.56
C PRO A 244 6.70 -47.10 33.89
#